data_AF-A0A972QGW4-F1
#
_entry.id   AF-A0A972QGW4-F1
#
_cell.length_a   1.000
_cell.length_b   1.000
_cell.length_c   1.000
_cell.angle_alpha   90.00
_cell.angle_beta   90.00
_cell.angle_gamma   90.00
#
_symmetry.space_group_name_H-M   'P 1'
#
loop_
_entity.id
_entity.type
_entity.pdbx_description
1 polymer ?
#
loop_
_entity_poly.entity_id
_entity_poly.type
_entity_poly.pdbx_seq_one_letter_code
_entity_poly.pdbx_strand_id
1 'polypeptide(L)'
;MKKTNKIIISSAIIAGCILLYLSFKLSALYFFVFLVGLAVYLIAKKSKESPANKRFLMTLVILIFFSRFLLSLFVFSARGSNLSQDEGLYSKKALIKVCNIKGVKNAEKPFSAYFVDYDMTQKKYGYNGYTYLLALFYYVFGYQIQAARLINVILNIVTFLLIFYLAKEIFCSRVAKIASLMFAFFPSVALWSVMIGTDTTTFLGISAYIFSMINMLKRPKLKWLIALIVSYFIVFSVKQHIAFLLIGVTFFTLTVHIFLRLTKKGKLAVLLLLLFLGIITLRSPFMIPAKEKLDYSLRNLITFQHSAAIEDDSGYLIYPMHFYQTTYNVPPVDYGFKDFFKAYVRGMGYAIFSPFPWKIESNLQFMAYPQVVLWY
;
A
#
# COMPACT_ATOMS: atom_id res chain seq x y z
N MET A 1 21.84 -29.76 0.36
CA MET A 1 21.61 -29.26 1.75
C MET A 1 22.10 -30.36 2.67
N LYS A 2 23.05 -30.09 3.58
CA LYS A 2 23.51 -31.12 4.53
C LYS A 2 22.30 -31.66 5.31
N LYS A 3 22.31 -32.96 5.60
CA LYS A 3 21.22 -33.70 6.30
C LYS A 3 20.77 -32.96 7.56
N THR A 4 21.71 -32.32 8.25
CA THR A 4 21.55 -31.47 9.44
C THR A 4 20.55 -30.32 9.26
N ASN A 5 20.56 -29.60 8.13
CA ASN A 5 19.65 -28.45 7.94
C ASN A 5 18.19 -28.89 7.73
N LYS A 6 17.95 -30.10 7.22
CA LYS A 6 16.59 -30.64 7.14
C LYS A 6 16.04 -30.94 8.53
N ILE A 7 16.87 -31.53 9.39
CA ILE A 7 16.48 -31.90 10.75
C ILE A 7 16.08 -30.66 11.55
N ILE A 8 16.91 -29.59 11.53
CA ILE A 8 16.65 -28.35 12.28
C ILE A 8 15.33 -27.68 11.85
N ILE A 9 15.06 -27.63 10.54
CA ILE A 9 13.82 -27.02 10.02
C ILE A 9 12.60 -27.88 10.38
N SER A 10 12.71 -29.20 10.22
CA SER A 10 11.63 -30.13 10.59
C SER A 10 11.33 -30.09 12.08
N SER A 11 12.36 -30.05 12.94
CA SER A 11 12.19 -29.96 14.38
C SER A 11 11.58 -28.62 14.82
N ALA A 12 11.94 -27.51 14.17
CA ALA A 12 11.33 -26.21 14.44
C ALA A 12 9.84 -26.16 14.04
N ILE A 13 9.47 -26.79 12.91
CA ILE A 13 8.07 -26.90 12.48
C ILE A 13 7.28 -27.79 13.45
N ILE A 14 7.83 -28.94 13.81
CA ILE A 14 7.17 -29.89 14.72
C ILE A 14 7.02 -29.26 16.12
N ALA A 15 8.07 -28.63 16.65
CA ALA A 15 8.00 -27.91 17.92
C ALA A 15 6.96 -26.77 17.86
N GLY A 16 6.90 -26.03 16.75
CA GLY A 16 5.86 -25.03 16.51
C GLY A 16 4.45 -25.62 16.55
N CYS A 17 4.21 -26.74 15.85
CA CYS A 17 2.91 -27.43 15.84
C CYS A 17 2.53 -27.98 17.23
N ILE A 18 3.50 -28.51 17.98
CA ILE A 18 3.26 -29.03 19.34
C ILE A 18 2.96 -27.89 20.31
N LEU A 19 3.69 -26.76 20.22
CA LEU A 19 3.43 -25.56 21.03
C LEU A 19 2.08 -24.90 20.66
N LEU A 20 1.69 -24.95 19.38
CA LEU A 20 0.38 -24.51 18.89
C LEU A 20 -0.76 -25.39 19.43
N TYR A 21 -0.53 -26.69 19.60
CA TYR A 21 -1.51 -27.63 20.14
C TYR A 21 -1.67 -27.52 21.66
N LEU A 22 -0.57 -27.31 22.38
CA LEU A 22 -0.56 -27.32 23.85
C LEU A 22 -0.99 -25.98 24.50
N SER A 23 -1.00 -24.88 23.75
CA SER A 23 -1.49 -23.59 24.26
C SER A 23 -2.94 -23.34 23.84
N PHE A 24 -3.90 -23.69 24.69
CA PHE A 24 -5.34 -23.37 24.51
C PHE A 24 -5.62 -21.86 24.35
N LYS A 25 -4.62 -21.01 24.58
CA LYS A 25 -4.55 -19.64 24.07
C LYS A 25 -3.47 -19.62 22.98
N LEU A 26 -3.85 -19.78 21.72
CA LEU A 26 -2.94 -19.57 20.58
C LEU A 26 -2.30 -18.19 20.76
N SER A 27 -1.04 -18.16 21.17
CA SER A 27 -0.30 -16.90 21.12
C SER A 27 -0.16 -16.59 19.63
N ALA A 28 -0.70 -15.45 19.19
CA ALA A 28 -0.62 -15.06 17.79
C ALA A 28 0.84 -14.99 17.31
N LEU A 29 1.79 -14.75 18.24
CA LEU A 29 3.22 -14.81 17.97
C LEU A 29 3.66 -16.19 17.43
N TYR A 30 3.23 -17.32 18.03
CA TYR A 30 3.57 -18.65 17.53
C TYR A 30 3.05 -18.88 16.11
N PHE A 31 1.85 -18.38 15.81
CA PHE A 31 1.30 -18.43 14.46
C PHE A 31 2.19 -17.68 13.45
N PHE A 32 2.66 -16.48 13.78
CA PHE A 32 3.56 -15.73 12.88
C PHE A 32 4.95 -16.38 12.73
N VAL A 33 5.52 -16.91 13.81
CA VAL A 33 6.78 -17.68 13.74
C VAL A 33 6.61 -18.91 12.84
N PHE A 34 5.48 -19.60 12.95
CA PHE A 34 5.13 -20.71 12.06
C PHE A 34 5.05 -20.26 10.60
N LEU A 35 4.39 -19.14 10.29
CA LEU A 35 4.32 -18.61 8.91
C LEU A 35 5.70 -18.28 8.34
N VAL A 36 6.59 -17.71 9.14
CA VAL A 36 7.99 -17.43 8.74
C VAL A 36 8.74 -18.74 8.49
N GLY A 37 8.62 -19.71 9.39
CA GLY A 37 9.21 -21.05 9.24
C GLY A 37 8.72 -21.75 7.96
N LEU A 38 7.41 -21.65 7.68
CA LEU A 38 6.81 -22.16 6.45
C LEU A 38 7.38 -21.47 5.22
N ALA A 39 7.51 -20.14 5.22
CA ALA A 39 8.11 -19.40 4.11
C ALA A 39 9.57 -19.84 3.85
N VAL A 40 10.39 -19.96 4.89
CA VAL A 40 11.77 -20.46 4.81
C VAL A 40 11.82 -21.88 4.24
N TYR A 41 10.94 -22.77 4.72
CA TYR A 41 10.84 -24.13 4.23
C TYR A 41 10.46 -24.19 2.74
N LEU A 42 9.47 -23.39 2.31
CA LEU A 42 9.06 -23.32 0.90
C LEU A 42 10.20 -22.81 0.00
N ILE A 43 10.98 -21.83 0.46
CA ILE A 43 12.17 -21.34 -0.26
C ILE A 43 13.22 -22.44 -0.38
N ALA A 44 13.49 -23.17 0.70
CA ALA A 44 14.46 -24.27 0.71
C ALA A 44 14.08 -25.37 -0.30
N LYS A 45 12.78 -25.74 -0.34
CA LYS A 45 12.24 -26.81 -1.19
C LYS A 45 12.17 -26.44 -2.67
N LYS A 46 12.18 -25.15 -3.05
CA LYS A 46 12.02 -24.69 -4.44
C LYS A 46 13.16 -25.18 -5.34
N SER A 47 12.96 -26.25 -6.12
CA SER A 47 14.04 -26.93 -6.86
C SER A 47 14.76 -26.06 -7.89
N LYS A 48 14.04 -25.18 -8.59
CA LYS A 48 14.57 -24.35 -9.68
C LYS A 48 15.46 -23.17 -9.25
N GLU A 49 15.57 -22.90 -7.96
CA GLU A 49 16.32 -21.72 -7.47
C GLU A 49 17.77 -22.08 -7.14
N SER A 50 18.71 -21.20 -7.49
CA SER A 50 20.13 -21.46 -7.20
C SER A 50 20.38 -21.53 -5.68
N PRO A 51 21.32 -22.36 -5.21
CA PRO A 51 21.60 -22.47 -3.77
C PRO A 51 21.96 -21.12 -3.12
N ALA A 52 22.68 -20.26 -3.83
CA ALA A 52 23.03 -18.92 -3.36
C ALA A 52 21.80 -18.03 -3.17
N ASN A 53 20.83 -18.08 -4.09
CA ASN A 53 19.60 -17.29 -3.98
C ASN A 53 18.68 -17.82 -2.88
N LYS A 54 18.61 -19.14 -2.69
CA LYS A 54 17.88 -19.72 -1.55
C LYS A 54 18.43 -19.22 -0.22
N ARG A 55 19.75 -19.29 -0.03
CA ARG A 55 20.41 -18.80 1.20
C ARG A 55 20.10 -17.33 1.41
N PHE A 56 20.29 -16.51 0.37
CA PHE A 56 19.96 -15.08 0.42
C PHE A 56 18.51 -14.84 0.86
N LEU A 57 17.53 -15.44 0.19
CA LEU A 57 16.11 -15.25 0.52
C LEU A 57 15.76 -15.72 1.93
N MET A 58 16.25 -16.88 2.36
CA MET A 58 15.98 -17.39 3.71
C MET A 58 16.58 -16.46 4.78
N THR A 59 17.84 -16.03 4.61
CA THR A 59 18.49 -15.09 5.53
C THR A 59 17.71 -13.78 5.62
N LEU A 60 17.29 -13.24 4.48
CA LEU A 60 16.53 -11.99 4.43
C LEU A 60 15.14 -12.11 5.05
N VAL A 61 14.41 -13.21 4.81
CA VAL A 61 13.10 -13.44 5.47
C VAL A 61 13.24 -13.43 6.99
N ILE A 62 14.26 -14.12 7.52
CA ILE A 62 14.55 -14.16 8.95
C ILE A 62 14.92 -12.75 9.46
N LEU A 63 15.85 -12.08 8.77
CA LEU A 63 16.34 -10.76 9.19
C LEU A 63 15.24 -9.70 9.14
N ILE A 64 14.39 -9.69 8.11
CA ILE A 64 13.22 -8.82 8.01
C ILE A 64 12.30 -9.10 9.19
N PHE A 65 11.92 -10.36 9.45
CA PHE A 65 11.02 -10.67 10.55
C PHE A 65 11.56 -10.18 11.91
N PHE A 66 12.81 -10.52 12.24
CA PHE A 66 13.40 -10.13 13.52
C PHE A 66 13.60 -8.61 13.65
N SER A 67 14.14 -7.95 12.62
CA SER A 67 14.34 -6.49 12.65
C SER A 67 13.01 -5.74 12.77
N ARG A 68 11.96 -6.21 12.08
CA ARG A 68 10.61 -5.63 12.14
C ARG A 68 9.93 -5.90 13.48
N PHE A 69 10.13 -7.08 14.06
CA PHE A 69 9.65 -7.40 15.39
C PHE A 69 10.26 -6.46 16.44
N LEU A 70 11.59 -6.30 16.42
CA LEU A 70 12.29 -5.38 17.33
C LEU A 70 11.86 -3.91 17.12
N LEU A 71 11.76 -3.48 15.86
CA LEU A 71 11.28 -2.13 15.53
C LEU A 71 9.83 -1.92 15.98
N SER A 72 8.96 -2.92 15.86
CA SER A 72 7.59 -2.88 16.37
C SER A 72 7.55 -2.68 17.90
N LEU A 73 8.43 -3.37 18.63
CA LEU A 73 8.56 -3.18 20.08
C LEU A 73 9.04 -1.77 20.43
N PHE A 74 10.03 -1.25 19.70
CA PHE A 74 10.52 0.11 19.87
C PHE A 74 9.45 1.16 19.57
N VAL A 75 8.72 1.04 18.46
CA VAL A 75 7.61 1.95 18.12
C VAL A 75 6.49 1.87 19.15
N PHE A 76 6.26 0.70 19.75
CA PHE A 76 5.32 0.54 20.85
C PHE A 76 5.78 1.27 22.12
N SER A 77 7.06 1.13 22.52
CA SER A 77 7.57 1.77 23.73
C SER A 77 7.72 3.29 23.60
N ALA A 78 8.15 3.77 22.44
CA ALA A 78 8.45 5.18 22.19
C ALA A 78 7.21 6.10 22.21
N ARG A 79 6.01 5.56 22.00
CA ARG A 79 4.78 6.35 21.82
C ARG A 79 3.95 6.55 23.10
N GLY A 80 4.28 5.87 24.19
CA GLY A 80 3.39 5.83 25.36
C GLY A 80 1.98 5.31 24.99
N SER A 81 0.95 5.77 25.69
CA SER A 81 -0.45 5.36 25.46
C SER A 81 -1.10 5.93 24.20
N ASN A 82 -0.48 6.93 23.54
CA ASN A 82 -1.05 7.57 22.36
C ASN A 82 -0.69 6.78 21.10
N LEU A 83 -1.58 5.87 20.73
CA LEU A 83 -1.56 5.19 19.42
C LEU A 83 -1.46 6.24 18.31
N SER A 84 -0.67 6.00 17.25
CA SER A 84 -0.79 6.87 16.07
C SER A 84 -2.21 6.83 15.55
N GLN A 85 -2.74 8.01 15.24
CA GLN A 85 -4.08 8.30 14.74
C GLN A 85 -4.62 7.16 13.84
N ASP A 86 -3.91 6.79 12.78
CA ASP A 86 -4.35 5.76 11.83
C ASP A 86 -4.36 4.32 12.39
N GLU A 87 -3.29 3.90 13.07
CA GLU A 87 -3.20 2.55 13.65
C GLU A 87 -4.29 2.33 14.71
N GLY A 88 -4.47 3.32 15.58
CA GLY A 88 -5.52 3.30 16.59
C GLY A 88 -6.89 3.19 15.94
N LEU A 89 -7.14 3.97 14.88
CA LEU A 89 -8.39 3.95 14.13
C LEU A 89 -8.69 2.57 13.53
N TYR A 90 -7.77 2.00 12.74
CA TYR A 90 -7.98 0.69 12.10
C TYR A 90 -8.20 -0.42 13.13
N SER A 91 -7.36 -0.43 14.17
CA SER A 91 -7.45 -1.42 15.24
C SER A 91 -8.77 -1.31 16.02
N LYS A 92 -9.23 -0.08 16.32
CA LYS A 92 -10.48 0.17 17.04
C LYS A 92 -11.70 -0.24 16.20
N LYS A 93 -11.75 0.15 14.92
CA LYS A 93 -12.85 -0.25 14.03
C LYS A 93 -12.93 -1.76 13.85
N ALA A 94 -11.77 -2.43 13.78
CA ALA A 94 -11.69 -3.88 13.79
C ALA A 94 -12.26 -4.49 15.08
N LEU A 95 -11.89 -3.95 16.24
CA LEU A 95 -12.38 -4.44 17.54
C LEU A 95 -13.89 -4.19 17.72
N ILE A 96 -14.40 -3.01 17.36
CA ILE A 96 -15.84 -2.70 17.35
C ILE A 96 -16.58 -3.72 16.48
N LYS A 97 -16.04 -4.05 15.30
CA LYS A 97 -16.62 -5.08 14.43
C LYS A 97 -16.69 -6.44 15.13
N VAL A 98 -15.64 -6.87 15.82
CA VAL A 98 -15.63 -8.13 16.60
C VAL A 98 -16.66 -8.10 17.72
N CYS A 99 -16.75 -7.00 18.47
CA CYS A 99 -17.74 -6.82 19.54
C CYS A 99 -19.17 -6.90 18.99
N ASN A 100 -19.44 -6.25 17.85
CA ASN A 100 -20.74 -6.31 17.18
C ASN A 100 -21.07 -7.74 16.72
N ILE A 101 -20.10 -8.48 16.15
CA ILE A 101 -20.28 -9.91 15.79
C ILE A 101 -20.59 -10.75 17.02
N LYS A 102 -19.99 -10.43 18.18
CA LYS A 102 -20.24 -11.11 19.46
C LYS A 102 -21.50 -10.61 20.18
N GLY A 103 -22.30 -9.72 19.59
CA GLY A 103 -23.54 -9.21 20.19
C GLY A 103 -23.34 -8.21 21.33
N VAL A 104 -22.15 -7.64 21.49
CA VAL A 104 -21.88 -6.62 22.51
C VAL A 104 -22.54 -5.30 22.08
N LYS A 105 -23.61 -4.92 22.79
CA LYS A 105 -24.30 -3.63 22.56
C LYS A 105 -23.40 -2.46 22.95
N ASN A 106 -23.49 -1.36 22.20
CA ASN A 106 -22.75 -0.12 22.46
C ASN A 106 -21.22 -0.29 22.54
N ALA A 107 -20.66 -1.19 21.72
CA ALA A 107 -19.22 -1.44 21.64
C ALA A 107 -18.38 -0.18 21.35
N GLU A 108 -18.99 0.89 20.83
CA GLU A 108 -18.34 2.16 20.51
C GLU A 108 -18.13 3.06 21.74
N LYS A 109 -18.98 2.93 22.78
CA LYS A 109 -19.02 3.82 23.95
C LYS A 109 -17.72 3.86 24.75
N PRO A 110 -17.01 2.73 25.00
CA PRO A 110 -15.72 2.77 25.69
C PRO A 110 -14.66 3.57 24.94
N PHE A 111 -14.80 3.71 23.62
CA PHE A 111 -13.80 4.35 22.79
C PHE A 111 -14.12 5.78 22.39
N SER A 112 -15.34 6.27 22.66
CA SER A 112 -15.73 7.66 22.36
C SER A 112 -15.09 8.66 23.31
N ALA A 113 -14.69 8.23 24.52
CA ALA A 113 -14.04 9.09 25.52
C ALA A 113 -12.55 9.36 25.22
N TYR A 114 -11.89 8.47 24.48
CA TYR A 114 -10.44 8.54 24.26
C TYR A 114 -10.03 9.29 22.99
N PHE A 115 -10.98 9.64 22.11
CA PHE A 115 -10.67 10.29 20.85
C PHE A 115 -11.76 11.31 20.50
N VAL A 116 -11.36 12.58 20.54
CA VAL A 116 -12.12 13.72 19.97
C VAL A 116 -12.02 13.72 18.43
N ASP A 117 -11.36 12.71 17.84
CA ASP A 117 -10.96 12.69 16.45
C ASP A 117 -12.13 12.79 15.48
N TYR A 118 -12.05 13.86 14.69
CA TYR A 118 -12.75 14.06 13.43
C TYR A 118 -12.82 12.78 12.57
N ASP A 119 -11.81 11.91 12.61
CA ASP A 119 -11.77 10.65 11.86
C ASP A 119 -12.77 9.58 12.33
N MET A 120 -13.20 9.63 13.60
CA MET A 120 -14.29 8.79 14.09
C MET A 120 -15.66 9.32 13.65
N THR A 121 -15.78 10.63 13.42
CA THR A 121 -17.02 11.25 12.90
C THR A 121 -17.28 10.84 11.44
N GLN A 122 -16.20 10.61 10.68
CA GLN A 122 -16.30 10.03 9.34
C GLN A 122 -16.63 8.54 9.42
N LYS A 123 -17.93 8.22 9.45
CA LYS A 123 -18.45 6.84 9.49
C LYS A 123 -17.84 5.91 8.43
N LYS A 124 -17.40 6.42 7.28
CA LYS A 124 -16.81 5.62 6.18
C LYS A 124 -15.28 5.52 6.22
N TYR A 125 -14.58 6.51 6.75
CA TYR A 125 -13.11 6.50 6.78
C TYR A 125 -12.61 5.31 7.60
N GLY A 126 -11.53 4.64 7.22
CA GLY A 126 -11.02 3.49 7.99
C GLY A 126 -11.87 2.21 8.00
N TYR A 127 -13.02 2.12 7.32
CA TYR A 127 -13.70 0.85 7.05
C TYR A 127 -13.35 0.36 5.64
N ASN A 128 -12.34 -0.50 5.56
CA ASN A 128 -11.87 -1.05 4.30
C ASN A 128 -11.49 -2.53 4.50
N GLY A 129 -11.05 -3.21 3.43
CA GLY A 129 -10.67 -4.61 3.45
C GLY A 129 -9.63 -4.95 4.52
N TYR A 130 -8.73 -4.01 4.84
CA TYR A 130 -7.72 -4.18 5.88
C TYR A 130 -8.34 -4.23 7.29
N THR A 131 -9.34 -3.39 7.56
CA THR A 131 -10.09 -3.42 8.83
C THR A 131 -10.83 -4.75 9.03
N TYR A 132 -11.35 -5.34 7.96
CA TYR A 132 -11.97 -6.68 8.02
C TYR A 132 -10.93 -7.78 8.27
N LEU A 133 -9.74 -7.68 7.69
CA LEU A 133 -8.62 -8.58 7.97
C LEU A 133 -8.21 -8.51 9.45
N LEU A 134 -8.11 -7.31 10.01
CA LEU A 134 -7.85 -7.11 11.43
C LEU A 134 -8.99 -7.63 12.32
N ALA A 135 -10.24 -7.43 11.92
CA ALA A 135 -11.40 -7.92 12.68
C ALA A 135 -11.40 -9.45 12.73
N LEU A 136 -11.10 -10.12 11.62
CA LEU A 136 -10.92 -11.58 11.58
C LEU A 136 -9.79 -12.02 12.52
N PHE A 137 -8.66 -11.31 12.50
CA PHE A 137 -7.54 -11.60 13.39
C PHE A 137 -7.91 -11.45 14.87
N TYR A 138 -8.55 -10.33 15.26
CA TYR A 138 -9.00 -10.11 16.63
C TYR A 138 -10.13 -11.03 17.06
N TYR A 139 -10.95 -11.52 16.12
CA TYR A 139 -11.95 -12.54 16.40
C TYR A 139 -11.29 -13.86 16.82
N VAL A 140 -10.24 -14.28 16.11
CA VAL A 140 -9.53 -15.56 16.34
C VAL A 140 -8.57 -15.50 17.53
N PHE A 141 -7.72 -14.48 17.61
CA PHE A 141 -6.63 -14.41 18.59
C PHE A 141 -6.93 -13.50 19.79
N GLY A 142 -8.07 -12.80 19.77
CA GLY A 142 -8.36 -11.73 20.72
C GLY A 142 -7.62 -10.44 20.38
N TYR A 143 -7.89 -9.39 21.16
CA TYR A 143 -7.31 -8.08 20.95
C TYR A 143 -5.84 -8.04 21.39
N GLN A 144 -4.92 -8.10 20.43
CA GLN A 144 -3.47 -8.06 20.64
C GLN A 144 -2.81 -7.17 19.58
N ILE A 145 -2.60 -5.88 19.90
CA ILE A 145 -2.10 -4.88 18.95
C ILE A 145 -0.71 -5.27 18.42
N GLN A 146 0.19 -5.72 19.31
CA GLN A 146 1.55 -6.10 18.92
C GLN A 146 1.56 -7.25 17.92
N ALA A 147 0.64 -8.21 18.07
CA ALA A 147 0.51 -9.31 17.15
C ALA A 147 -0.17 -8.90 15.84
N ALA A 148 -1.14 -7.98 15.88
CA ALA A 148 -1.75 -7.45 14.66
C ALA A 148 -0.73 -6.72 13.76
N ARG A 149 0.26 -6.04 14.34
CA ARG A 149 1.40 -5.46 13.57
C ARG A 149 2.16 -6.52 12.77
N LEU A 150 2.26 -7.76 13.26
CA LEU A 150 2.95 -8.84 12.57
C LEU A 150 2.23 -9.30 11.29
N ILE A 151 0.93 -9.00 11.13
CA ILE A 151 0.24 -9.18 9.85
C ILE A 151 0.98 -8.40 8.77
N ASN A 152 1.28 -7.11 9.02
CA ASN A 152 1.99 -6.28 8.05
C ASN A 152 3.43 -6.78 7.83
N VAL A 153 4.11 -7.27 8.87
CA VAL A 153 5.44 -7.88 8.69
C VAL A 153 5.40 -9.08 7.74
N ILE A 154 4.41 -9.97 7.87
CA ILE A 154 4.26 -11.10 6.94
C ILE A 154 3.91 -10.63 5.53
N LEU A 155 2.97 -9.69 5.39
CA LEU A 155 2.61 -9.13 4.07
C LEU A 155 3.84 -8.47 3.41
N ASN A 156 4.69 -7.79 4.18
CA ASN A 156 5.94 -7.20 3.71
C ASN A 156 6.94 -8.28 3.24
N ILE A 157 7.08 -9.37 3.99
CA ILE A 157 7.93 -10.52 3.60
C ILE A 157 7.44 -11.12 2.26
N VAL A 158 6.14 -11.31 2.09
CA VAL A 158 5.59 -11.83 0.82
C VAL A 158 5.85 -10.85 -0.32
N THR A 159 5.72 -9.54 -0.06
CA THR A 159 5.99 -8.49 -1.04
C THR A 159 7.47 -8.46 -1.44
N PHE A 160 8.38 -8.57 -0.47
CA PHE A 160 9.82 -8.72 -0.69
C PHE A 160 10.14 -9.90 -1.62
N LEU A 161 9.52 -11.07 -1.37
CA LEU A 161 9.71 -12.25 -2.21
C LEU A 161 9.19 -12.02 -3.64
N LEU A 162 8.03 -11.37 -3.79
CA LEU A 162 7.48 -11.03 -5.09
C LEU A 162 8.39 -10.06 -5.86
N ILE A 163 8.90 -9.01 -5.20
CA ILE A 163 9.83 -8.04 -5.81
C ILE A 163 11.11 -8.75 -6.29
N PHE A 164 11.67 -9.65 -5.49
CA PHE A 164 12.83 -10.45 -5.91
C PHE A 164 12.52 -11.24 -7.18
N TYR A 165 11.40 -11.97 -7.23
CA TYR A 165 11.06 -12.78 -8.40
C TYR A 165 10.68 -11.94 -9.61
N LEU A 166 10.02 -10.80 -9.40
CA LEU A 166 9.67 -9.85 -10.43
C LEU A 166 10.95 -9.28 -11.09
N ALA A 167 11.86 -8.74 -10.28
CA ALA A 167 13.13 -8.19 -10.77
C ALA A 167 14.01 -9.25 -11.42
N LYS A 168 14.00 -10.50 -10.92
CA LYS A 168 14.74 -11.61 -11.53
C LYS A 168 14.16 -12.01 -12.89
N GLU A 169 12.84 -11.96 -13.05
CA GLU A 169 12.12 -12.34 -14.27
C GLU A 169 12.22 -11.28 -15.38
N ILE A 170 12.43 -10.01 -15.01
CA ILE A 170 12.60 -8.89 -15.94
C ILE A 170 14.09 -8.70 -16.28
N PHE A 171 14.96 -8.79 -15.26
CA PHE A 171 16.39 -8.48 -15.37
C PHE A 171 17.25 -9.71 -15.08
N CYS A 172 18.03 -9.67 -14.00
CA CYS A 172 18.93 -10.74 -13.61
C CYS A 172 18.96 -10.91 -12.08
N SER A 173 19.62 -11.98 -11.62
CA SER A 173 19.66 -12.29 -10.18
C SER A 173 20.38 -11.24 -9.34
N ARG A 174 21.32 -10.48 -9.91
CA ARG A 174 22.04 -9.42 -9.18
C ARG A 174 21.10 -8.25 -8.90
N VAL A 175 20.40 -7.78 -9.93
CA VAL A 175 19.39 -6.71 -9.83
C VAL A 175 18.27 -7.12 -8.86
N ALA A 176 17.82 -8.37 -8.92
CA ALA A 176 16.81 -8.89 -8.00
C ALA A 176 17.20 -8.78 -6.53
N LYS A 177 18.46 -9.12 -6.19
CA LYS A 177 18.97 -9.00 -4.82
C LYS A 177 18.99 -7.54 -4.38
N ILE A 178 19.53 -6.65 -5.21
CA ILE A 178 19.62 -5.21 -4.91
C ILE A 178 18.23 -4.62 -4.71
N ALA A 179 17.32 -4.81 -5.66
CA ALA A 179 15.95 -4.30 -5.57
C ALA A 179 15.21 -4.83 -4.33
N SER A 180 15.34 -6.12 -4.04
CA SER A 180 14.71 -6.72 -2.85
C SER A 180 15.33 -6.23 -1.54
N LEU A 181 16.65 -5.96 -1.52
CA LEU A 181 17.35 -5.45 -0.34
C LEU A 181 16.95 -4.00 -0.07
N MET A 182 16.92 -3.17 -1.13
CA MET A 182 16.45 -1.79 -1.06
C MET A 182 15.02 -1.77 -0.52
N PHE A 183 14.09 -2.53 -1.10
CA PHE A 183 12.71 -2.59 -0.59
C PHE A 183 12.64 -3.06 0.87
N ALA A 184 13.38 -4.12 1.21
CA ALA A 184 13.33 -4.72 2.56
C ALA A 184 13.80 -3.76 3.65
N PHE A 185 14.80 -2.90 3.37
CA PHE A 185 15.41 -2.01 4.36
C PHE A 185 15.19 -0.53 4.10
N PHE A 186 14.37 -0.17 3.12
CA PHE A 186 14.01 1.22 2.89
C PHE A 186 13.30 1.78 4.13
N PRO A 187 13.77 2.89 4.74
CA PRO A 187 13.27 3.34 6.05
C PRO A 187 11.76 3.58 6.14
N SER A 188 11.11 4.08 5.07
CA SER A 188 9.65 4.24 5.09
C SER A 188 8.93 2.89 5.03
N VAL A 189 9.30 2.01 4.09
CA VAL A 189 8.73 0.65 4.00
C VAL A 189 8.92 -0.09 5.32
N ALA A 190 10.08 0.14 5.94
CA ALA A 190 10.46 -0.40 7.21
C ALA A 190 9.54 0.01 8.37
N LEU A 191 9.23 1.30 8.45
CA LEU A 191 8.35 1.88 9.45
C LEU A 191 6.89 1.48 9.20
N TRP A 192 6.40 1.63 7.96
CA TRP A 192 5.01 1.34 7.61
C TRP A 192 4.65 -0.16 7.67
N SER A 193 5.65 -1.05 7.60
CA SER A 193 5.43 -2.49 7.76
C SER A 193 5.35 -2.96 9.21
N VAL A 194 5.72 -2.12 10.19
CA VAL A 194 5.55 -2.42 11.62
C VAL A 194 4.35 -1.71 12.24
N MET A 195 3.71 -0.80 11.52
CA MET A 195 2.49 -0.12 11.96
C MET A 195 1.25 -0.83 11.41
N ILE A 196 0.14 -0.78 12.15
CA ILE A 196 -1.17 -1.24 11.64
C ILE A 196 -1.65 -0.20 10.62
N GLY A 197 -1.59 -0.56 9.34
CA GLY A 197 -1.85 0.36 8.25
C GLY A 197 -2.05 -0.36 6.92
N THR A 198 -2.60 0.37 5.96
CA THR A 198 -3.06 -0.17 4.68
C THR A 198 -1.96 -0.31 3.63
N ASP A 199 -0.82 0.36 3.83
CA ASP A 199 0.23 0.50 2.83
C ASP A 199 0.88 -0.83 2.49
N THR A 200 1.15 -1.67 3.48
CA THR A 200 1.78 -2.97 3.23
C THR A 200 0.88 -3.92 2.44
N THR A 201 -0.44 -3.94 2.73
CA THR A 201 -1.41 -4.69 1.93
C THR A 201 -1.51 -4.13 0.51
N THR A 202 -1.42 -2.81 0.36
CA THR A 202 -1.40 -2.13 -0.94
C THR A 202 -0.16 -2.54 -1.74
N PHE A 203 1.03 -2.53 -1.14
CA PHE A 203 2.28 -2.94 -1.81
C PHE A 203 2.24 -4.40 -2.25
N LEU A 204 1.69 -5.29 -1.42
CA LEU A 204 1.46 -6.68 -1.80
C LEU A 204 0.54 -6.78 -3.01
N GLY A 205 -0.61 -6.10 -2.97
CA GLY A 205 -1.59 -6.11 -4.04
C GLY A 205 -1.02 -5.59 -5.37
N ILE A 206 -0.32 -4.45 -5.36
CA ILE A 206 0.35 -3.90 -6.56
C ILE A 206 1.42 -4.87 -7.08
N SER A 207 2.28 -5.40 -6.20
CA SER A 207 3.37 -6.30 -6.62
C SER A 207 2.84 -7.60 -7.23
N ALA A 208 1.82 -8.19 -6.60
CA ALA A 208 1.14 -9.38 -7.10
C ALA A 208 0.39 -9.11 -8.41
N TYR A 209 -0.20 -7.92 -8.56
CA TYR A 209 -0.85 -7.48 -9.79
C TYR A 209 0.13 -7.39 -10.95
N ILE A 210 1.23 -6.65 -10.78
CA ILE A 210 2.27 -6.49 -11.82
C ILE A 210 2.88 -7.86 -12.16
N PHE A 211 3.21 -8.67 -11.14
CA PHE A 211 3.74 -10.01 -11.35
C PHE A 211 2.79 -10.89 -12.17
N SER A 212 1.50 -10.86 -11.86
CA SER A 212 0.46 -11.61 -12.59
C SER A 212 0.28 -11.08 -14.01
N MET A 213 0.29 -9.77 -14.21
CA MET A 213 0.18 -9.13 -15.52
C MET A 213 1.33 -9.55 -16.45
N ILE A 214 2.58 -9.48 -15.98
CA ILE A 214 3.74 -9.90 -16.76
C ILE A 214 3.66 -11.39 -17.14
N ASN A 215 3.28 -12.24 -16.18
CA ASN A 215 3.14 -13.67 -16.46
C ASN A 215 1.97 -13.98 -17.40
N MET A 216 0.87 -13.23 -17.32
CA MET A 216 -0.26 -13.33 -18.23
C MET A 216 0.14 -12.97 -19.67
N LEU A 217 0.92 -11.89 -19.85
CA LEU A 217 1.41 -11.45 -21.16
C LEU A 217 2.41 -12.44 -21.77
N LYS A 218 3.29 -13.01 -20.94
CA LYS A 218 4.28 -14.02 -21.39
C LYS A 218 3.63 -15.37 -21.68
N ARG A 219 2.68 -15.80 -20.83
CA ARG A 219 2.09 -17.14 -20.82
C ARG A 219 0.63 -17.04 -20.38
N PRO A 220 -0.32 -16.74 -21.28
CA PRO A 220 -1.71 -16.54 -20.93
C PRO A 220 -2.32 -17.84 -20.40
N LYS A 221 -2.38 -17.96 -19.07
CA LYS A 221 -2.98 -19.09 -18.36
C LYS A 221 -4.02 -18.55 -17.39
N LEU A 222 -5.15 -19.26 -17.25
CA LEU A 222 -6.26 -18.85 -16.38
C LEU A 222 -5.82 -18.49 -14.96
N LYS A 223 -4.87 -19.23 -14.38
CA LYS A 223 -4.34 -18.94 -13.04
C LYS A 223 -3.74 -17.53 -12.89
N TRP A 224 -3.15 -16.98 -13.95
CA TRP A 224 -2.56 -15.63 -13.90
C TRP A 224 -3.64 -14.56 -14.03
N LEU A 225 -4.71 -14.83 -14.79
CA LEU A 225 -5.89 -13.98 -14.81
C LEU A 225 -6.57 -13.96 -13.43
N ILE A 226 -6.75 -15.12 -12.81
CA ILE A 226 -7.30 -15.21 -11.44
C ILE A 226 -6.40 -14.42 -10.46
N ALA A 227 -5.09 -14.63 -10.50
CA ALA A 227 -4.15 -13.91 -9.64
C ALA A 227 -4.19 -12.39 -9.87
N LEU A 228 -4.34 -11.94 -11.12
CA LEU A 228 -4.50 -10.53 -11.48
C LEU A 228 -5.80 -9.94 -10.88
N ILE A 229 -6.93 -10.63 -11.07
CA ILE A 229 -8.24 -10.22 -10.55
C ILE A 229 -8.24 -10.17 -9.03
N VAL A 230 -7.71 -11.21 -8.36
CA VAL A 230 -7.60 -11.25 -6.90
C VAL A 230 -6.72 -10.11 -6.38
N SER A 231 -5.57 -9.86 -7.03
CA SER A 231 -4.68 -8.76 -6.65
C SER A 231 -5.35 -7.39 -6.82
N TYR A 232 -6.13 -7.20 -7.88
CA TYR A 232 -6.95 -6.01 -8.08
C TYR A 232 -7.94 -5.82 -6.94
N PHE A 233 -8.70 -6.86 -6.57
CA PHE A 233 -9.67 -6.77 -5.49
C PHE A 233 -9.03 -6.50 -4.13
N ILE A 234 -7.83 -7.02 -3.87
CA ILE A 234 -7.06 -6.66 -2.67
C ILE A 234 -6.80 -5.16 -2.66
N VAL A 235 -6.23 -4.59 -3.72
CA VAL A 235 -5.96 -3.14 -3.80
C VAL A 235 -7.26 -2.35 -3.75
N PHE A 236 -8.30 -2.75 -4.48
CA PHE A 236 -9.60 -2.07 -4.50
C PHE A 236 -10.25 -2.03 -3.12
N SER A 237 -10.15 -3.12 -2.36
CA SER A 237 -10.72 -3.20 -1.01
C SER A 237 -10.04 -2.24 -0.03
N VAL A 238 -8.82 -1.77 -0.32
CA VAL A 238 -8.01 -0.97 0.60
C VAL A 238 -7.81 0.46 0.09
N LYS A 239 -7.43 0.64 -1.17
CA LYS A 239 -7.18 1.92 -1.87
C LYS A 239 -7.79 1.89 -3.28
N GLN A 240 -9.09 2.21 -3.38
CA GLN A 240 -9.86 2.19 -4.64
C GLN A 240 -9.22 3.03 -5.76
N HIS A 241 -8.70 4.22 -5.45
CA HIS A 241 -8.07 5.09 -6.45
C HIS A 241 -6.85 4.44 -7.11
N ILE A 242 -6.00 3.74 -6.35
CA ILE A 242 -4.88 2.99 -6.91
C ILE A 242 -5.38 1.82 -7.77
N ALA A 243 -6.43 1.12 -7.34
CA ALA A 243 -6.99 0.03 -8.12
C ALA A 243 -7.49 0.50 -9.50
N PHE A 244 -8.15 1.66 -9.59
CA PHE A 244 -8.54 2.24 -10.88
C PHE A 244 -7.33 2.57 -11.77
N LEU A 245 -6.24 3.09 -11.19
CA LEU A 245 -4.99 3.28 -11.92
C LEU A 245 -4.46 1.96 -12.48
N LEU A 246 -4.54 0.86 -11.72
CA LEU A 246 -4.12 -0.46 -12.19
C LEU A 246 -4.95 -0.96 -13.39
N ILE A 247 -6.26 -0.71 -13.42
CA ILE A 247 -7.10 -1.00 -14.61
C ILE A 247 -6.58 -0.21 -15.81
N GLY A 248 -6.31 1.09 -15.64
CA GLY A 248 -5.76 1.93 -16.70
C GLY A 248 -4.42 1.40 -17.23
N VAL A 249 -3.51 1.02 -16.32
CA VAL A 249 -2.22 0.39 -16.67
C VAL A 249 -2.42 -0.91 -17.42
N THR A 250 -3.35 -1.77 -17.01
CA THR A 250 -3.63 -3.03 -17.72
C THR A 250 -4.22 -2.79 -19.10
N PHE A 251 -5.20 -1.89 -19.22
CA PHE A 251 -5.78 -1.54 -20.51
C PHE A 251 -4.72 -0.98 -21.46
N PHE A 252 -3.89 -0.05 -20.97
CA PHE A 252 -2.77 0.51 -21.73
C PHE A 252 -1.78 -0.58 -22.17
N THR A 253 -1.34 -1.42 -21.23
CA THR A 253 -0.35 -2.48 -21.50
C THR A 253 -0.89 -3.50 -22.49
N LEU A 254 -2.15 -3.93 -22.37
CA LEU A 254 -2.79 -4.85 -23.31
C LEU A 254 -2.96 -4.21 -24.69
N THR A 255 -3.40 -2.95 -24.74
CA THR A 255 -3.52 -2.20 -26.00
C THR A 255 -2.17 -2.11 -26.71
N VAL A 256 -1.11 -1.70 -26.01
CA VAL A 256 0.26 -1.66 -26.56
C VAL A 256 0.71 -3.05 -27.01
N HIS A 257 0.49 -4.08 -26.19
CA HIS A 257 0.88 -5.45 -26.51
C HIS A 257 0.19 -5.99 -27.79
N ILE A 258 -1.12 -5.74 -27.93
CA ILE A 258 -1.89 -6.09 -29.13
C ILE A 258 -1.40 -5.25 -30.31
N PHE A 259 -1.28 -3.93 -30.15
CA PHE A 259 -0.86 -3.00 -31.19
C PHE A 259 0.49 -3.36 -31.79
N LEU A 260 1.47 -3.78 -30.96
CA LEU A 260 2.79 -4.20 -31.42
C LEU A 260 2.75 -5.47 -32.27
N ARG A 261 1.71 -6.31 -32.17
CA ARG A 261 1.52 -7.53 -32.96
C ARG A 261 0.67 -7.34 -34.22
N LEU A 262 0.03 -6.19 -34.40
CA LEU A 262 -0.80 -5.92 -35.58
C LEU A 262 0.03 -5.52 -36.80
N THR A 263 -0.52 -5.81 -37.99
CA THR A 263 -0.01 -5.30 -39.27
C THR A 263 -0.17 -3.78 -39.36
N LYS A 264 0.51 -3.11 -40.32
CA LYS A 264 0.38 -1.64 -40.51
C LYS A 264 -1.10 -1.20 -40.65
N LYS A 265 -1.91 -1.96 -41.40
CA LYS A 265 -3.35 -1.70 -41.56
C LYS A 265 -4.11 -1.87 -40.24
N GLY A 266 -3.81 -2.92 -39.47
CA GLY A 266 -4.41 -3.14 -38.15
C GLY A 266 -4.07 -2.04 -37.15
N LYS A 267 -2.82 -1.55 -37.16
CA LYS A 267 -2.40 -0.41 -36.33
C LYS A 267 -3.21 0.85 -36.63
N LEU A 268 -3.38 1.19 -37.91
CA LEU A 268 -4.19 2.34 -38.32
C LEU A 268 -5.65 2.16 -37.86
N ALA A 269 -6.24 0.98 -38.05
CA ALA A 269 -7.60 0.70 -37.61
C ALA A 269 -7.79 0.88 -36.09
N VAL A 270 -6.83 0.41 -35.27
CA VAL A 270 -6.87 0.62 -33.81
C VAL A 270 -6.74 2.11 -33.46
N LEU A 271 -5.86 2.87 -34.12
CA LEU A 271 -5.73 4.31 -33.87
C LEU A 271 -7.03 5.06 -34.20
N LEU A 272 -7.65 4.73 -35.34
CA LEU A 272 -8.93 5.32 -35.73
C LEU A 272 -10.04 4.94 -34.76
N LEU A 273 -10.08 3.68 -34.29
CA LEU A 273 -11.03 3.23 -33.27
C LEU A 273 -10.84 3.96 -31.94
N LEU A 274 -9.60 4.12 -31.47
CA LEU A 274 -9.30 4.86 -30.23
C LEU A 274 -9.68 6.33 -30.36
N LEU A 275 -9.40 6.96 -31.51
CA LEU A 275 -9.81 8.34 -31.79
C LEU A 275 -11.35 8.48 -31.78
N PHE A 276 -12.04 7.55 -32.44
CA PHE A 276 -13.50 7.51 -32.49
C PHE A 276 -14.12 7.33 -31.11
N LEU A 277 -13.61 6.38 -30.32
CA LEU A 277 -14.03 6.18 -28.92
C LEU A 277 -13.77 7.43 -28.08
N GLY A 278 -12.62 8.08 -28.24
CA GLY A 278 -12.31 9.34 -27.58
C GLY A 278 -13.32 10.45 -27.87
N ILE A 279 -13.71 10.62 -29.15
CA ILE A 279 -14.73 11.59 -29.56
C ILE A 279 -16.10 11.25 -28.97
N ILE A 280 -16.51 9.97 -28.99
CA ILE A 280 -17.77 9.52 -28.39
C ILE A 280 -17.77 9.79 -26.89
N THR A 281 -16.70 9.43 -26.18
CA THR A 281 -16.60 9.66 -24.74
C THR A 281 -16.73 11.14 -24.43
N LEU A 282 -16.00 12.01 -25.14
CA LEU A 282 -16.06 13.47 -24.96
C LEU A 282 -17.46 14.07 -25.20
N ARG A 283 -18.25 13.47 -26.09
CA ARG A 283 -19.63 13.90 -26.38
C ARG A 283 -20.70 13.19 -25.55
N SER A 284 -20.31 12.17 -24.78
CA SER A 284 -21.28 11.36 -24.05
C SER A 284 -21.91 12.16 -22.91
N PRO A 285 -23.20 11.92 -22.59
CA PRO A 285 -23.85 12.55 -21.45
C PRO A 285 -23.18 12.21 -20.11
N PHE A 286 -22.37 11.14 -20.06
CA PHE A 286 -21.55 10.79 -18.90
C PHE A 286 -20.46 11.83 -18.57
N MET A 287 -20.06 12.66 -19.54
CA MET A 287 -19.07 13.72 -19.29
C MET A 287 -19.64 14.91 -18.52
N ILE A 288 -20.97 15.11 -18.52
CA ILE A 288 -21.61 16.20 -17.78
C ILE A 288 -21.39 16.01 -16.26
N PRO A 289 -21.77 14.86 -15.64
CA PRO A 289 -21.45 14.60 -14.24
C PRO A 289 -19.95 14.59 -13.95
N ALA A 290 -19.12 14.15 -14.90
CA ALA A 290 -17.67 14.14 -14.72
C ALA A 290 -17.10 15.56 -14.64
N LYS A 291 -17.60 16.47 -15.49
CA LYS A 291 -17.22 17.89 -15.47
C LYS A 291 -17.68 18.56 -14.17
N GLU A 292 -18.94 18.38 -13.78
CA GLU A 292 -19.46 18.92 -12.52
C GLU A 292 -18.67 18.43 -11.30
N LYS A 293 -18.35 17.13 -11.27
CA LYS A 293 -17.53 16.54 -10.21
C LYS A 293 -16.10 17.06 -10.22
N LEU A 294 -15.50 17.26 -11.40
CA LEU A 294 -14.18 17.86 -11.54
C LEU A 294 -14.20 19.29 -11.01
N ASP A 295 -15.15 20.11 -11.45
CA ASP A 295 -15.30 21.51 -11.03
C ASP A 295 -15.50 21.60 -9.51
N TYR A 296 -16.35 20.74 -8.95
CA TYR A 296 -16.53 20.63 -7.50
C TYR A 296 -15.23 20.25 -6.77
N SER A 297 -14.49 19.27 -7.30
CA SER A 297 -13.22 18.83 -6.71
C SER A 297 -12.15 19.93 -6.77
N LEU A 298 -12.10 20.67 -7.88
CA LEU A 298 -11.18 21.81 -8.05
C LEU A 298 -11.50 22.93 -7.07
N ARG A 299 -12.78 23.28 -6.90
CA ARG A 299 -13.21 24.26 -5.89
C ARG A 299 -12.78 23.84 -4.50
N ASN A 300 -13.04 22.60 -4.12
CA ASN A 300 -12.63 22.09 -2.81
C ASN A 300 -11.11 22.13 -2.61
N LEU A 301 -10.33 21.78 -3.63
CA LEU A 301 -8.86 21.84 -3.56
C LEU A 301 -8.36 23.28 -3.40
N ILE A 302 -8.96 24.23 -4.11
CA ILE A 302 -8.61 25.65 -4.00
C ILE A 302 -8.98 26.18 -2.62
N THR A 303 -10.20 25.91 -2.14
CA THR A 303 -10.62 26.32 -0.79
C THR A 303 -9.70 25.72 0.26
N PHE A 304 -9.38 24.43 0.16
CA PHE A 304 -8.48 23.76 1.10
C PHE A 304 -7.09 24.40 1.09
N GLN A 305 -6.53 24.67 -0.09
CA GLN A 305 -5.21 25.25 -0.20
C GLN A 305 -5.21 26.75 0.14
N HIS A 306 -6.32 27.47 -0.06
CA HIS A 306 -6.52 28.84 0.42
C HIS A 306 -6.47 28.90 1.95
N SER A 307 -7.24 28.04 2.62
CA SER A 307 -7.21 27.91 4.09
C SER A 307 -5.81 27.55 4.58
N ALA A 308 -5.16 26.54 3.98
CA ALA A 308 -3.81 26.14 4.35
C ALA A 308 -2.75 27.23 4.09
N ALA A 309 -2.92 28.05 3.05
CA ALA A 309 -1.99 29.15 2.76
C ALA A 309 -2.10 30.31 3.77
N ILE A 310 -3.29 30.52 4.35
CA ILE A 310 -3.54 31.57 5.35
C ILE A 310 -3.14 31.10 6.75
N GLU A 311 -3.45 29.85 7.11
CA GLU A 311 -3.27 29.36 8.48
C GLU A 311 -1.84 28.88 8.79
N ASP A 312 -1.15 28.30 7.80
CA ASP A 312 -0.03 27.39 8.09
C ASP A 312 1.37 28.03 7.88
N ASP A 313 1.45 29.35 7.64
CA ASP A 313 2.67 30.13 7.30
C ASP A 313 3.53 29.55 6.14
N SER A 314 3.11 28.44 5.53
CA SER A 314 3.88 27.68 4.54
C SER A 314 4.19 28.50 3.28
N GLY A 315 3.39 29.54 3.02
CA GLY A 315 3.57 30.54 1.97
C GLY A 315 3.52 29.99 0.54
N TYR A 316 3.32 28.68 0.34
CA TYR A 316 3.38 28.07 -0.98
C TYR A 316 2.04 28.13 -1.70
N LEU A 317 1.96 29.03 -2.68
CA LEU A 317 0.77 29.24 -3.49
C LEU A 317 0.82 28.39 -4.75
N ILE A 318 -0.03 27.36 -4.79
CA ILE A 318 -0.18 26.48 -5.95
C ILE A 318 -0.89 27.23 -7.09
N TYR A 319 -1.94 27.97 -6.75
CA TYR A 319 -2.80 28.67 -7.70
C TYR A 319 -2.29 30.09 -7.99
N PRO A 320 -2.75 30.74 -9.08
CA PRO A 320 -2.55 32.18 -9.29
C PRO A 320 -3.08 33.05 -8.13
N MET A 321 -2.46 34.21 -7.90
CA MET A 321 -2.81 35.12 -6.77
C MET A 321 -4.29 35.53 -6.70
N HIS A 322 -4.96 35.67 -7.85
CA HIS A 322 -6.36 36.07 -7.88
C HIS A 322 -7.31 35.05 -7.21
N PHE A 323 -6.89 33.79 -7.03
CA PHE A 323 -7.64 32.79 -6.25
C PHE A 323 -7.58 33.01 -4.74
N TYR A 324 -6.62 33.83 -4.26
CA TYR A 324 -6.44 34.11 -2.84
C TYR A 324 -6.96 35.47 -2.38
N GLN A 325 -7.18 36.38 -3.33
CA GLN A 325 -7.60 37.76 -3.04
C GLN A 325 -9.06 37.88 -2.60
N THR A 326 -9.90 36.85 -2.81
CA THR A 326 -11.29 36.86 -2.38
C THR A 326 -11.42 36.28 -0.98
N THR A 327 -11.85 37.10 -0.02
CA THR A 327 -11.81 36.76 1.41
C THR A 327 -12.91 35.79 1.86
N TYR A 328 -14.03 35.62 1.13
CA TYR A 328 -15.14 34.80 1.65
C TYR A 328 -15.95 34.01 0.62
N ASN A 329 -15.77 34.21 -0.68
CA ASN A 329 -16.45 33.44 -1.72
C ASN A 329 -15.53 33.32 -2.91
N VAL A 330 -14.91 32.15 -3.13
CA VAL A 330 -14.23 31.86 -4.39
C VAL A 330 -15.32 31.92 -5.46
N PRO A 331 -15.35 32.95 -6.33
CA PRO A 331 -16.39 33.04 -7.33
C PRO A 331 -16.30 31.81 -8.24
N PRO A 332 -17.36 31.48 -9.00
CA PRO A 332 -17.22 30.58 -10.15
C PRO A 332 -16.26 31.20 -11.16
N VAL A 333 -14.96 31.11 -10.90
CA VAL A 333 -13.92 31.50 -11.82
C VAL A 333 -13.89 30.44 -12.90
N ASP A 334 -14.07 30.85 -14.15
CA ASP A 334 -13.85 29.99 -15.30
C ASP A 334 -12.37 29.55 -15.28
N TYR A 335 -12.14 28.28 -14.94
CA TYR A 335 -10.80 27.72 -14.88
C TYR A 335 -10.28 27.57 -16.30
N GLY A 336 -9.66 28.64 -16.82
CA GLY A 336 -8.90 28.54 -18.05
C GLY A 336 -7.90 27.39 -17.94
N PHE A 337 -7.87 26.51 -18.95
CA PHE A 337 -6.98 25.34 -18.98
C PHE A 337 -5.52 25.68 -18.63
N LYS A 338 -5.07 26.89 -19.00
CA LYS A 338 -3.75 27.43 -18.69
C LYS A 338 -3.48 27.55 -17.18
N ASP A 339 -4.43 28.05 -16.41
CA ASP A 339 -4.26 28.23 -14.96
C ASP A 339 -4.34 26.89 -14.22
N PHE A 340 -5.24 26.01 -14.66
CA PHE A 340 -5.27 24.63 -14.16
C PHE A 340 -3.94 23.91 -14.44
N PHE A 341 -3.42 23.98 -15.67
CA PHE A 341 -2.16 23.32 -16.02
C PHE A 341 -0.99 23.87 -15.20
N LYS A 342 -0.90 25.19 -15.00
CA LYS A 342 0.11 25.81 -14.13
C LYS A 342 -0.01 25.34 -12.68
N ALA A 343 -1.22 25.34 -12.13
CA ALA A 343 -1.48 24.86 -10.77
C ALA A 343 -1.13 23.37 -10.64
N TYR A 344 -1.47 22.55 -11.62
CA TYR A 344 -1.11 21.14 -11.65
C TYR A 344 0.41 20.94 -11.66
N VAL A 345 1.14 21.63 -12.53
CA VAL A 345 2.61 21.51 -12.61
C VAL A 345 3.26 22.00 -11.32
N ARG A 346 2.79 23.12 -10.74
CA ARG A 346 3.28 23.63 -9.44
C ARG A 346 2.98 22.66 -8.30
N GLY A 347 1.74 22.21 -8.21
CA GLY A 347 1.30 21.27 -7.18
C GLY A 347 2.03 19.93 -7.28
N MET A 348 2.26 19.42 -8.49
CA MET A 348 3.04 18.20 -8.71
C MET A 348 4.52 18.42 -8.37
N GLY A 349 5.09 19.56 -8.77
CA GLY A 349 6.44 19.94 -8.37
C GLY A 349 6.58 19.99 -6.85
N TYR A 350 5.65 20.65 -6.15
CA TYR A 350 5.63 20.68 -4.71
C TYR A 350 5.42 19.30 -4.08
N ALA A 351 4.46 18.50 -4.56
CA ALA A 351 4.17 17.18 -4.00
C ALA A 351 5.33 16.20 -4.18
N ILE A 352 6.09 16.32 -5.28
CA ILE A 352 7.31 15.52 -5.50
C ILE A 352 8.42 16.08 -4.59
N PHE A 353 8.71 17.37 -4.68
CA PHE A 353 9.89 17.98 -4.07
C PHE A 353 9.73 18.42 -2.59
N SER A 354 8.55 18.24 -1.98
CA SER A 354 8.28 18.54 -0.58
C SER A 354 8.41 17.29 0.32
N PRO A 355 9.05 17.37 1.50
CA PRO A 355 9.72 18.55 2.04
C PRO A 355 10.97 18.91 1.24
N PHE A 356 11.12 20.20 0.93
CA PHE A 356 12.26 20.66 0.13
C PHE A 356 13.56 20.38 0.87
N PRO A 357 14.59 19.87 0.17
CA PRO A 357 15.77 19.39 0.86
C PRO A 357 16.52 20.48 1.66
N TRP A 358 16.36 21.74 1.27
CA TRP A 358 16.93 22.90 1.98
C TRP A 358 16.06 23.43 3.13
N LYS A 359 14.85 22.92 3.34
CA LYS A 359 13.95 23.29 4.45
C LYS A 359 14.00 22.24 5.57
N ILE A 360 15.14 22.16 6.26
CA ILE A 360 15.30 21.30 7.43
C ILE A 360 15.13 22.18 8.68
N GLU A 361 13.96 22.11 9.29
CA GLU A 361 13.56 22.92 10.46
C GLU A 361 13.64 22.13 11.77
N SER A 362 13.82 20.81 11.72
CA SER A 362 13.92 19.97 12.91
C SER A 362 14.93 18.83 12.78
N ASN A 363 15.41 18.35 13.93
CA ASN A 363 16.28 17.16 14.01
C ASN A 363 15.60 15.92 13.40
N LEU A 364 14.26 15.81 13.53
CA LEU A 364 13.51 14.70 12.94
C LEU A 364 13.53 14.76 11.41
N GLN A 365 13.34 15.95 10.83
CA GLN A 365 13.45 16.14 9.38
C GLN A 365 14.88 15.84 8.90
N PHE A 366 15.91 16.27 9.65
CA PHE A 366 17.30 15.94 9.34
C PHE A 366 17.55 14.42 9.35
N MET A 367 17.01 13.69 10.33
CA MET A 367 17.12 12.23 10.39
C MET A 367 16.35 11.52 9.25
N ALA A 368 15.23 12.08 8.79
CA ALA A 368 14.47 11.57 7.66
C ALA A 368 15.10 11.92 6.29
N TYR A 369 16.04 12.87 6.27
CA TYR A 369 16.60 13.44 5.05
C TYR A 369 17.25 12.41 4.10
N PRO A 370 18.05 11.43 4.56
CA PRO A 370 18.62 10.43 3.65
C PRO A 370 17.55 9.65 2.87
N GLN A 371 16.38 9.44 3.49
CA GLN A 371 15.26 8.79 2.81
C GLN A 371 14.66 9.71 1.74
N VAL A 372 14.54 11.01 2.01
CA VAL A 372 14.03 12.00 1.04
C VAL A 372 14.94 12.08 -0.18
N VAL A 373 16.26 12.08 0.02
CA VAL A 373 17.23 12.04 -1.09
C VAL A 373 17.10 10.77 -1.93
N LEU A 374 16.80 9.62 -1.32
CA LEU A 374 16.58 8.37 -2.07
C LEU A 374 15.23 8.30 -2.78
N TRP A 375 14.28 9.17 -2.43
CA TRP A 375 13.01 9.31 -3.17
C TRP A 375 13.18 10.14 -4.45
N TYR A 376 14.15 11.06 -4.49
CA TYR A 376 14.56 11.82 -5.67
C TYR A 376 15.52 11.02 -6.55
#